data_AF-A0A3B8MC13-F1
#
_entry.id   AF-A0A3B8MC13-F1
#
_cell.length_a   1.000
_cell.length_b   1.000
_cell.length_c   1.000
_cell.angle_alpha   90.00
_cell.angle_beta   90.00
_cell.angle_gamma   90.00
#
_symmetry.space_group_name_H-M   'P 1'
#
loop_
_entity.id
_entity.type
_entity.pdbx_description
1 polymer ?
#
loop_
_entity_poly.entity_id
_entity_poly.type
_entity_poly.pdbx_seq_one_letter_code
_entity_poly.pdbx_strand_id
1 'polypeptide(L)'
;MRSRSTAYKTDVNQVSKEVSCLYCDPVANFRNLEAAESASTWTELEVSSIAEESLNHVRSCDTEDSVQAIICATQDLMGDDDPFVYDIGLYSKLVEQLGVSRKLGTFPMSLAARNTGSTLPTAIGTSLAKPDLNTVCFSGDGGLLMHLPEFNVIAQEGLPVTVVVFVDGGWGTIRVFQRNKDYPILGGGLPSARLARNR
;
A
#
# COMPACT_ATOMS: atom_id res chain seq x y z
N MET A 1 36.95 -8.58 6.44
CA MET A 1 35.73 -9.39 6.22
C MET A 1 35.21 -9.87 7.56
N ARG A 2 34.16 -9.26 8.11
CA ARG A 2 33.47 -9.78 9.30
C ARG A 2 32.37 -10.72 8.82
N SER A 3 32.59 -12.02 9.00
CA SER A 3 31.54 -13.04 8.87
C SER A 3 30.50 -12.78 9.97
N ARG A 4 29.35 -12.21 9.60
CA ARG A 4 28.15 -12.25 10.46
C ARG A 4 27.49 -13.60 10.20
N SER A 5 27.76 -14.57 11.06
CA SER A 5 26.91 -15.74 11.21
C SER A 5 25.61 -15.28 11.86
N THR A 6 24.61 -14.93 11.06
CA THR A 6 23.23 -14.85 11.54
C THR A 6 22.72 -16.28 11.70
N ALA A 7 22.80 -16.81 12.92
CA ALA A 7 22.06 -18.00 13.28
C ALA A 7 20.57 -17.66 13.19
N TYR A 8 19.87 -18.19 12.18
CA TYR A 8 18.43 -18.09 12.11
C TYR A 8 17.83 -18.86 13.29
N LYS A 9 17.06 -18.17 14.15
CA LYS A 9 16.35 -18.81 15.27
C LYS A 9 15.28 -19.81 14.82
N THR A 10 14.82 -19.69 13.57
CA THR A 10 13.89 -20.64 12.96
C THR A 10 14.68 -21.80 12.37
N ASP A 11 14.66 -22.95 13.04
CA ASP A 11 15.08 -24.20 12.43
C ASP A 11 14.03 -24.63 11.40
N VAL A 12 14.34 -24.45 10.11
CA VAL A 12 13.45 -24.83 9.00
C VAL A 12 13.11 -26.34 9.02
N ASN A 13 13.89 -27.16 9.72
CA ASN A 13 13.61 -28.58 9.89
C ASN A 13 12.56 -28.87 10.97
N GLN A 14 12.25 -27.88 11.83
CA GLN A 14 11.21 -27.93 12.87
C GLN A 14 9.90 -27.25 12.46
N VAL A 15 9.85 -26.58 11.31
CA VAL A 15 8.58 -26.14 10.72
C VAL A 15 7.76 -27.39 10.42
N SER A 16 6.51 -27.42 10.86
CA SER A 16 5.60 -28.56 10.68
C SER A 16 5.71 -29.10 9.26
N LYS A 17 6.07 -30.39 9.14
CA LYS A 17 6.14 -31.11 7.85
C LYS A 17 4.78 -31.59 7.38
N GLU A 18 3.77 -31.50 8.23
CA GLU A 18 2.38 -31.78 7.86
C GLU A 18 1.79 -30.56 7.18
N VAL A 19 1.92 -30.53 5.85
CA VAL A 19 1.17 -29.62 5.00
C VAL A 19 -0.11 -30.33 4.59
N SER A 20 -1.21 -30.06 5.28
CA SER A 20 -2.53 -30.48 4.84
C SER A 20 -3.04 -29.52 3.75
N CYS A 21 -3.43 -30.07 2.60
CA CYS A 21 -4.10 -29.29 1.56
C CYS A 21 -5.52 -28.96 2.05
N LEU A 22 -5.76 -27.69 2.36
CA LEU A 22 -7.03 -27.21 2.89
C LEU A 22 -7.85 -26.60 1.75
N TYR A 23 -8.67 -27.42 1.09
CA TYR A 23 -9.79 -26.92 0.28
C TYR A 23 -11.05 -26.92 1.15
N CYS A 24 -11.20 -25.89 1.98
CA CYS A 24 -12.32 -25.78 2.91
C CYS A 24 -12.69 -24.33 3.20
N ASP A 25 -13.79 -24.13 3.92
CA ASP A 25 -14.15 -22.83 4.49
C ASP A 25 -13.05 -22.39 5.48
N PRO A 26 -12.40 -21.22 5.25
CA PRO A 26 -11.32 -20.74 6.11
C PRO A 26 -11.80 -20.43 7.53
N VAL A 27 -13.02 -19.92 7.71
CA VAL A 27 -13.58 -19.58 9.04
C VAL A 27 -13.80 -20.83 9.88
N ALA A 28 -14.34 -21.89 9.27
CA ALA A 28 -14.52 -23.17 9.96
C ALA A 28 -13.18 -23.77 10.41
N ASN A 29 -12.11 -23.57 9.63
CA ASN A 29 -10.80 -24.09 9.95
C ASN A 29 -10.04 -23.26 11.01
N PHE A 30 -10.24 -21.93 11.05
CA PHE A 30 -9.64 -21.10 12.10
C PHE A 30 -10.07 -21.52 13.51
N ARG A 31 -11.28 -22.04 13.69
CA ARG A 31 -11.75 -22.59 14.98
C ARG A 31 -10.92 -23.80 15.45
N ASN A 32 -10.33 -24.56 14.52
CA ASN A 32 -9.44 -25.66 14.89
C ASN A 32 -8.07 -25.16 15.38
N LEU A 33 -7.65 -23.95 14.97
CA LEU A 33 -6.41 -23.33 15.42
C LEU A 33 -6.51 -22.73 16.82
N GLU A 34 -7.71 -22.34 17.26
CA GLU A 34 -7.94 -21.84 18.63
C GLU A 34 -7.62 -22.91 19.71
N ALA A 35 -7.67 -24.19 19.34
CA ALA A 35 -7.32 -25.31 20.20
C ALA A 35 -5.83 -25.72 20.11
N ALA A 36 -5.05 -25.12 19.21
CA ALA A 36 -3.65 -25.47 19.00
C ALA A 36 -2.74 -24.72 19.99
N GLU A 37 -1.86 -25.44 20.68
CA GLU A 37 -0.82 -24.83 21.52
C GLU A 37 0.27 -24.19 20.65
N SER A 38 0.70 -22.97 21.01
CA SER A 38 1.81 -22.29 20.35
C SER A 38 3.15 -22.81 20.91
N ALA A 39 3.96 -23.43 20.04
CA ALA A 39 5.31 -23.88 20.37
C ALA A 39 6.40 -22.85 19.98
N SER A 40 6.04 -21.58 19.82
CA SER A 40 6.98 -20.54 19.39
C SER A 40 8.15 -20.39 20.36
N THR A 41 9.37 -20.48 19.86
CA THR A 41 10.60 -20.15 20.60
C THR A 41 10.92 -18.66 20.60
N TRP A 42 10.14 -17.85 19.89
CA TRP A 42 10.24 -16.40 19.87
C TRP A 42 9.42 -15.78 21.01
N THR A 43 10.03 -14.85 21.72
CA THR A 43 9.31 -14.04 22.73
C THR A 43 8.52 -12.92 22.05
N GLU A 44 7.43 -12.47 22.68
CA GLU A 44 6.65 -11.32 22.21
C GLU A 44 7.52 -10.06 22.05
N LEU A 45 8.46 -9.86 22.96
CA LEU A 45 9.36 -8.69 22.95
C LEU A 45 10.35 -8.74 21.77
N GLU A 46 10.82 -9.92 21.38
CA GLU A 46 11.68 -10.06 20.21
C GLU A 46 10.91 -9.82 18.91
N VAL A 47 9.69 -10.35 18.80
CA VAL A 47 8.85 -10.17 17.61
C VAL A 47 8.46 -8.70 17.45
N SER A 48 7.98 -8.07 18.53
CA SER A 48 7.62 -6.65 18.53
C SER A 48 8.82 -5.76 18.24
N SER A 49 9.99 -6.01 18.83
CA SER A 49 11.21 -5.24 18.54
C SER A 49 11.63 -5.31 17.08
N ILE A 50 11.56 -6.48 16.43
CA ILE A 50 11.91 -6.63 15.01
C ILE A 50 10.89 -5.92 14.12
N ALA A 51 9.60 -6.06 14.45
CA ALA A 51 8.53 -5.40 13.73
C ALA A 51 8.65 -3.87 13.82
N GLU A 52 8.89 -3.35 15.03
CA GLU A 52 9.10 -1.92 15.27
C GLU A 52 10.36 -1.40 14.57
N GLU A 53 11.50 -2.10 14.66
CA GLU A 53 12.73 -1.71 13.95
C GLU A 53 12.49 -1.63 12.44
N SER A 54 11.82 -2.63 11.87
CA SER A 54 11.49 -2.68 10.44
C SER A 54 10.56 -1.53 10.04
N LEU A 55 9.51 -1.29 10.83
CA LEU A 55 8.56 -0.19 10.57
C LEU A 55 9.22 1.18 10.72
N ASN A 56 10.05 1.38 11.75
CA ASN A 56 10.79 2.62 11.96
C ASN A 56 11.75 2.91 10.80
N HIS A 57 12.37 1.86 10.24
CA HIS A 57 13.20 2.01 9.05
C HIS A 57 12.38 2.50 7.84
N VAL A 58 11.21 1.90 7.58
CA VAL A 58 10.36 2.31 6.45
C VAL A 58 9.72 3.69 6.68
N ARG A 59 9.37 4.03 7.93
CA ARG A 59 8.82 5.34 8.31
C ARG A 59 9.84 6.47 8.27
N SER A 60 11.14 6.14 8.28
CA SER A 60 12.18 7.16 8.21
C SER A 60 12.00 7.98 6.93
N CYS A 61 11.89 9.29 7.11
CA CYS A 61 11.67 10.26 6.06
C CYS A 61 12.81 11.26 6.03
N ASP A 62 13.28 11.58 4.83
CA ASP A 62 14.30 12.61 4.63
C ASP A 62 13.69 14.02 4.77
N THR A 63 12.41 14.16 4.44
CA THR A 63 11.66 15.42 4.43
C THR A 63 10.18 15.22 4.80
N GLU A 64 9.53 16.30 5.26
CA GLU A 64 8.11 16.31 5.62
C GLU A 64 7.17 16.08 4.43
N ASP A 65 7.65 16.32 3.20
CA ASP A 65 6.92 16.13 1.94
C ASP A 65 7.28 14.81 1.23
N SER A 66 8.07 13.94 1.88
CA SER A 66 8.33 12.60 1.37
C SER A 66 7.05 11.77 1.27
N VAL A 67 7.04 10.79 0.36
CA VAL A 67 5.91 9.86 0.18
C VAL A 67 5.53 9.20 1.51
N GLN A 68 6.52 8.76 2.29
CA GLN A 68 6.33 8.13 3.59
C GLN A 68 5.68 9.09 4.59
N ALA A 69 6.18 10.33 4.69
CA ALA A 69 5.61 11.34 5.58
C ALA A 69 4.15 11.63 5.23
N ILE A 70 3.82 11.75 3.94
CA ILE A 70 2.45 11.97 3.47
C ILE A 70 1.54 10.77 3.81
N ILE A 71 2.01 9.53 3.63
CA ILE A 71 1.25 8.33 4.00
C ILE A 71 0.99 8.29 5.52
N CYS A 72 2.02 8.48 6.34
CA CYS A 72 1.88 8.47 7.80
C CYS A 72 0.96 9.59 8.29
N ALA A 73 1.14 10.82 7.81
CA ALA A 73 0.26 11.94 8.16
C ALA A 73 -1.19 11.68 7.76
N THR A 74 -1.42 11.07 6.60
CA THR A 74 -2.77 10.67 6.16
C THR A 74 -3.39 9.67 7.15
N GLN A 75 -2.64 8.65 7.58
CA GLN A 75 -3.14 7.67 8.53
C GLN A 75 -3.42 8.23 9.93
N ASP A 76 -2.66 9.23 10.35
CA ASP A 76 -2.85 9.91 11.63
C ASP A 76 -4.11 10.81 11.62
N LEU A 77 -4.48 11.32 10.45
CA LEU A 77 -5.64 12.19 10.25
C LEU A 77 -6.94 11.43 9.96
N MET A 78 -6.86 10.24 9.37
CA MET A 78 -8.02 9.43 9.00
C MET A 78 -8.60 8.65 10.19
N GLY A 79 -9.93 8.55 10.22
CA GLY A 79 -10.65 7.66 11.12
C GLY A 79 -10.46 6.19 10.75
N ASP A 80 -10.67 5.27 11.70
CA ASP A 80 -10.46 3.84 11.48
C ASP A 80 -11.39 3.20 10.44
N ASP A 81 -12.54 3.84 10.18
CA ASP A 81 -13.53 3.43 9.18
C ASP A 81 -13.27 4.09 7.82
N ASP A 82 -12.49 5.16 7.76
CA ASP A 82 -12.28 5.95 6.54
C ASP A 82 -11.55 5.10 5.49
N PRO A 83 -12.10 4.97 4.27
CA PRO A 83 -11.45 4.19 3.24
C PRO A 83 -10.24 4.92 2.65
N PHE A 84 -9.16 4.16 2.49
CA PHE A 84 -7.96 4.60 1.83
C PHE A 84 -7.69 3.70 0.61
N VAL A 85 -7.64 4.28 -0.59
CA VAL A 85 -7.39 3.59 -1.87
C VAL A 85 -6.11 4.09 -2.51
N TYR A 86 -5.46 3.24 -3.31
CA TYR A 86 -4.22 3.63 -3.98
C TYR A 86 -4.03 2.99 -5.35
N ASP A 87 -3.23 3.69 -6.17
CA ASP A 87 -2.84 3.25 -7.50
C ASP A 87 -1.55 2.42 -7.51
N ILE A 88 -1.27 1.84 -8.67
CA ILE A 88 -0.06 1.06 -8.90
C ILE A 88 1.02 1.95 -9.52
N GLY A 89 2.11 2.11 -8.78
CA GLY A 89 3.25 2.95 -9.14
C GLY A 89 4.43 2.73 -8.21
N LEU A 90 5.48 3.56 -8.33
CA LEU A 90 6.68 3.42 -7.51
C LEU A 90 6.38 3.59 -6.02
N TYR A 91 5.57 4.58 -5.68
CA TYR A 91 5.14 4.88 -4.31
C TYR A 91 4.27 3.78 -3.70
N SER A 92 3.62 2.94 -4.52
CA SER A 92 2.63 1.97 -4.04
C SER A 92 3.23 0.93 -3.09
N LYS A 93 4.54 0.69 -3.17
CA LYS A 93 5.25 -0.18 -2.21
C LYS A 93 5.34 0.41 -0.82
N LEU A 94 5.53 1.72 -0.71
CA LEU A 94 5.50 2.40 0.58
C LEU A 94 4.08 2.38 1.15
N VAL A 95 3.06 2.55 0.31
CA VAL A 95 1.65 2.42 0.73
C VAL A 95 1.34 1.00 1.20
N GLU A 96 1.85 -0.04 0.52
CA GLU A 96 1.69 -1.44 0.94
C GLU A 96 2.40 -1.77 2.27
N GLN A 97 3.50 -1.09 2.57
CA GLN A 97 4.29 -1.32 3.79
C GLN A 97 3.82 -0.49 4.99
N LEU A 98 3.38 0.75 4.75
CA LEU A 98 2.97 1.70 5.78
C LEU A 98 1.45 1.75 5.95
N GLY A 99 0.69 1.45 4.90
CA GLY A 99 -0.77 1.43 4.89
C GLY A 99 -1.31 0.35 5.82
N VAL A 100 -2.13 0.77 6.77
CA VAL A 100 -2.77 -0.08 7.78
C VAL A 100 -4.27 0.01 7.57
N SER A 101 -4.87 -1.09 7.10
CA SER A 101 -6.32 -1.28 7.15
C SER A 101 -6.70 -1.62 8.58
N ARG A 102 -7.29 -0.67 9.31
CA ARG A 102 -7.73 -0.91 10.70
C ARG A 102 -9.04 -1.69 10.77
N LYS A 103 -9.84 -1.66 9.69
CA LYS A 103 -11.11 -2.39 9.56
C LYS A 103 -11.26 -3.03 8.19
N LEU A 104 -12.19 -3.98 8.07
CA LEU A 104 -12.52 -4.62 6.81
C LEU A 104 -13.15 -3.63 5.82
N GLY A 105 -12.75 -3.71 4.56
CA GLY A 105 -13.30 -2.87 3.50
C GLY A 105 -12.87 -1.40 3.57
N THR A 106 -11.76 -1.08 4.24
CA THR A 106 -11.17 0.27 4.25
C THR A 106 -9.89 0.37 3.41
N PHE A 107 -9.45 -0.71 2.76
CA PHE A 107 -8.26 -0.73 1.91
C PHE A 107 -8.50 -1.37 0.52
N PRO A 108 -9.41 -0.83 -0.31
CA PRO A 108 -9.67 -1.35 -1.65
C PRO A 108 -8.49 -1.09 -2.62
N MET A 109 -8.14 -2.07 -3.45
CA MET A 109 -7.10 -1.93 -4.46
C MET A 109 -7.20 -2.96 -5.60
N SER A 110 -6.56 -2.67 -6.73
CA SER A 110 -6.35 -3.64 -7.82
C SER A 110 -5.20 -4.60 -7.51
N LEU A 111 -5.38 -5.51 -6.54
CA LEU A 111 -4.30 -6.37 -6.05
C LEU A 111 -3.83 -7.41 -7.07
N ALA A 112 -4.77 -8.13 -7.70
CA ALA A 112 -4.43 -9.25 -8.59
C ALA A 112 -3.92 -8.76 -9.95
N ALA A 113 -4.63 -7.83 -10.58
CA ALA A 113 -4.27 -7.32 -11.90
C ALA A 113 -3.16 -6.26 -11.85
N ARG A 114 -3.02 -5.56 -10.71
CA ARG A 114 -2.09 -4.43 -10.55
C ARG A 114 -2.28 -3.38 -11.65
N ASN A 115 -3.52 -2.99 -11.90
CA ASN A 115 -3.87 -2.07 -12.97
C ASN A 115 -3.67 -0.59 -12.56
N THR A 116 -2.73 0.10 -13.21
CA THR A 116 -2.51 1.54 -13.03
C THR A 116 -3.70 2.35 -13.55
N GLY A 117 -4.05 3.45 -12.87
CA GLY A 117 -5.19 4.31 -13.16
C GLY A 117 -6.49 3.90 -12.46
N SER A 118 -6.58 2.68 -11.95
CA SER A 118 -7.83 2.15 -11.36
C SER A 118 -8.25 2.82 -10.05
N THR A 119 -7.37 3.61 -9.41
CA THR A 119 -7.61 4.14 -8.07
C THR A 119 -8.74 5.17 -8.01
N LEU A 120 -8.84 6.08 -8.99
CA LEU A 120 -9.85 7.14 -8.99
C LEU A 120 -11.28 6.58 -9.15
N PRO A 121 -11.55 5.67 -10.11
CA PRO A 121 -12.84 5.00 -10.18
C PRO A 121 -13.16 4.19 -8.91
N THR A 122 -12.14 3.58 -8.31
CA THR A 122 -12.29 2.82 -7.06
C THR A 122 -12.65 3.76 -5.90
N ALA A 123 -12.04 4.93 -5.81
CA ALA A 123 -12.34 5.96 -4.81
C ALA A 123 -13.80 6.43 -4.94
N ILE A 124 -14.26 6.69 -6.17
CA ILE A 124 -15.63 7.09 -6.46
C ILE A 124 -16.61 5.99 -6.02
N GLY A 125 -16.40 4.75 -6.43
CA GLY A 125 -17.27 3.63 -6.03
C GLY A 125 -17.28 3.41 -4.52
N THR A 126 -16.13 3.59 -3.86
CA THR A 126 -16.00 3.46 -2.40
C THR A 126 -16.76 4.56 -1.67
N SER A 127 -16.62 5.81 -2.12
CA SER A 127 -17.32 6.95 -1.53
C SER A 127 -18.83 6.89 -1.77
N LEU A 128 -19.28 6.43 -2.95
CA LEU A 128 -20.70 6.18 -3.21
C LEU A 128 -21.29 5.08 -2.31
N ALA A 129 -20.51 4.04 -2.01
CA ALA A 129 -20.95 2.95 -1.13
C ALA A 129 -20.94 3.35 0.37
N LYS A 130 -20.13 4.35 0.74
CA LYS A 130 -19.95 4.83 2.12
C LYS A 130 -19.95 6.38 2.15
N PRO A 131 -21.10 7.03 1.88
CA PRO A 131 -21.17 8.48 1.67
C PRO A 131 -20.87 9.30 2.95
N ASP A 132 -21.00 8.69 4.12
CA ASP A 132 -20.74 9.35 5.41
C ASP A 132 -19.26 9.34 5.84
N LEU A 133 -18.37 8.72 5.05
CA LEU A 133 -16.95 8.56 5.37
C LEU A 133 -16.06 9.31 4.38
N ASN A 134 -14.89 9.73 4.86
CA ASN A 134 -13.91 10.39 4.01
C ASN A 134 -13.08 9.34 3.28
N THR A 135 -13.06 9.42 1.95
CA THR A 135 -12.23 8.53 1.13
C THR A 135 -10.95 9.25 0.70
N VAL A 136 -9.78 8.67 0.98
CA VAL A 136 -8.50 9.19 0.50
C VAL A 136 -7.98 8.33 -0.65
N CYS A 137 -7.54 8.97 -1.72
CA CYS A 137 -7.09 8.35 -2.95
C CYS A 137 -5.64 8.74 -3.26
N PHE A 138 -4.69 7.80 -3.15
CA PHE A 138 -3.30 8.01 -3.57
C PHE A 138 -3.10 7.60 -5.03
N SER A 139 -2.81 8.56 -5.88
CA SER A 139 -2.49 8.33 -7.30
C SER A 139 -1.09 8.83 -7.65
N GLY A 140 -0.49 8.23 -8.67
CA GLY A 140 0.64 8.85 -9.39
C GLY A 140 0.10 9.74 -10.49
N ASP A 141 0.87 10.74 -10.93
CA ASP A 141 0.50 11.60 -12.06
C ASP A 141 0.10 10.82 -13.33
N GLY A 142 0.86 9.79 -13.70
CA GLY A 142 0.56 8.95 -14.86
C GLY A 142 -0.74 8.15 -14.73
N GLY A 143 -1.03 7.61 -13.54
CA GLY A 143 -2.26 6.88 -13.26
C GLY A 143 -3.47 7.81 -13.27
N LEU A 144 -3.36 8.96 -12.62
CA LEU A 144 -4.41 9.96 -12.59
C LEU A 144 -4.80 10.45 -13.99
N LEU A 145 -3.81 10.69 -14.87
CA LEU A 145 -4.06 11.16 -16.23
C LEU A 145 -4.92 10.20 -17.06
N MET A 146 -4.95 8.90 -16.73
CA MET A 146 -5.79 7.93 -17.44
C MET A 146 -7.29 8.14 -17.18
N HIS A 147 -7.65 8.66 -16.00
CA HIS A 147 -9.03 8.79 -15.53
C HIS A 147 -9.39 10.22 -15.10
N LEU A 148 -8.59 11.21 -15.46
CA LEU A 148 -8.77 12.62 -15.06
C LEU A 148 -10.19 13.17 -15.26
N PRO A 149 -10.94 12.83 -16.33
CA PRO A 149 -12.33 13.30 -16.50
C PRO A 149 -13.29 12.87 -15.38
N GLU A 150 -12.98 11.82 -14.61
CA GLU A 150 -13.84 11.31 -13.53
C GLU A 150 -13.93 12.27 -12.32
N PHE A 151 -13.05 13.28 -12.23
CA PHE A 151 -13.26 14.40 -11.29
C PHE A 151 -14.62 15.10 -11.47
N ASN A 152 -15.20 15.06 -12.68
CA ASN A 152 -16.56 15.56 -12.89
C ASN A 152 -17.59 14.80 -12.06
N VAL A 153 -17.41 13.49 -11.87
CA VAL A 153 -18.32 12.67 -11.05
C VAL A 153 -18.19 13.05 -9.58
N ILE A 154 -16.96 13.18 -9.07
CA ILE A 154 -16.71 13.64 -7.70
C ILE A 154 -17.39 14.98 -7.43
N ALA A 155 -17.25 15.94 -8.36
CA ALA A 155 -17.83 17.27 -8.23
C ALA A 155 -19.37 17.27 -8.37
N GLN A 156 -19.92 16.51 -9.33
CA GLN A 156 -21.37 16.45 -9.56
C GLN A 156 -22.12 15.78 -8.43
N GLU A 157 -21.56 14.69 -7.88
CA GLU A 157 -22.17 13.91 -6.80
C GLU A 157 -21.80 14.43 -5.41
N GLY A 158 -20.91 15.42 -5.30
CA GLY A 158 -20.49 15.99 -4.02
C GLY A 158 -19.76 14.99 -3.12
N LEU A 159 -18.96 14.09 -3.71
CA LEU A 159 -18.35 12.98 -2.98
C LEU A 159 -17.21 13.45 -2.06
N PRO A 160 -17.13 12.97 -0.80
CA PRO A 160 -16.03 13.26 0.13
C PRO A 160 -14.75 12.50 -0.23
N VAL A 161 -14.17 12.80 -1.40
CA VAL A 161 -12.93 12.19 -1.91
C VAL A 161 -11.79 13.19 -1.88
N THR A 162 -10.74 12.87 -1.12
CA THR A 162 -9.46 13.61 -1.16
C THR A 162 -8.48 12.87 -2.06
N VAL A 163 -8.05 13.50 -3.15
CA VAL A 163 -7.05 12.93 -4.07
C VAL A 163 -5.68 13.52 -3.78
N VAL A 164 -4.72 12.67 -3.44
CA VAL A 164 -3.31 13.03 -3.24
C VAL A 164 -2.49 12.42 -4.37
N VAL A 165 -1.69 13.27 -5.03
CA VAL A 165 -1.01 12.93 -6.28
C VAL A 165 0.50 13.01 -6.09
N PHE A 166 1.19 11.89 -6.31
CA PHE A 166 2.64 11.85 -6.35
C PHE A 166 3.12 12.14 -7.78
N VAL A 167 3.78 13.28 -7.97
CA VAL A 167 4.16 13.79 -9.29
C VAL A 167 5.67 13.66 -9.50
N ASP A 168 6.08 12.71 -10.37
CA ASP A 168 7.49 12.53 -10.78
C ASP A 168 7.72 12.84 -12.28
N GLY A 169 6.66 13.28 -12.99
CA GLY A 169 6.68 13.61 -14.40
C GLY A 169 6.86 12.39 -15.29
N GLY A 170 6.48 11.19 -14.86
CA GLY A 170 6.81 9.97 -15.57
C GLY A 170 6.21 8.67 -15.09
N TRP A 171 6.69 7.61 -15.72
CA TRP A 171 6.43 6.24 -15.31
C TRP A 171 7.55 5.76 -14.38
N GLY A 172 7.54 6.21 -13.12
CA GLY A 172 8.61 5.94 -12.13
C GLY A 172 9.05 4.48 -12.07
N THR A 173 8.10 3.55 -12.00
CA THR A 173 8.36 2.09 -12.00
C THR A 173 9.12 1.64 -13.25
N ILE A 174 8.72 2.12 -14.43
CA ILE A 174 9.37 1.77 -15.71
C ILE A 174 10.80 2.32 -15.76
N ARG A 175 11.02 3.55 -15.30
CA ARG A 175 12.35 4.16 -15.21
C ARG A 175 13.28 3.35 -14.30
N VAL A 176 12.79 2.90 -13.15
CA VAL A 176 13.55 2.06 -12.21
C VAL A 176 13.91 0.71 -12.85
N PHE A 177 12.97 0.05 -13.52
CA PHE A 177 13.26 -1.23 -14.20
C PHE A 177 14.28 -1.09 -15.32
N GLN A 178 14.22 -0.02 -16.12
CA GLN A 178 15.21 0.24 -17.17
C GLN A 178 16.60 0.50 -16.55
N ARG A 179 16.67 1.31 -15.49
CA ARG A 179 17.93 1.59 -14.77
C ARG A 179 18.55 0.33 -14.16
N ASN A 180 17.75 -0.52 -13.53
CA ASN A 180 18.23 -1.77 -12.91
C ASN A 180 18.77 -2.79 -13.93
N LYS A 181 18.49 -2.61 -15.22
CA LYS A 181 19.01 -3.42 -16.32
C LYS A 181 20.06 -2.69 -17.17
N ASP A 182 20.52 -1.52 -16.71
CA ASP A 182 21.45 -0.65 -17.44
C ASP A 182 20.97 -0.28 -18.85
N TYR A 183 19.65 -0.17 -19.04
CA TYR A 183 19.04 0.25 -20.31
C TYR A 183 18.90 1.77 -20.39
N PRO A 184 18.98 2.36 -21.61
CA PRO A 184 18.65 3.76 -21.80
C PRO A 184 17.19 4.03 -21.41
N ILE A 185 16.93 5.20 -20.81
CA ILE A 185 15.58 5.57 -20.41
C ILE A 185 14.76 5.99 -21.62
N LEU A 186 13.83 5.13 -22.05
CA LEU A 186 12.98 5.33 -23.22
C LEU A 186 11.50 5.28 -22.82
N GLY A 187 10.71 6.26 -23.27
CA GLY A 187 9.27 6.32 -23.00
C GLY A 187 8.90 6.51 -21.51
N GLY A 188 9.86 6.83 -20.65
CA GLY A 188 9.62 7.01 -19.21
C GLY A 188 9.08 8.39 -18.82
N GLY A 189 9.01 9.35 -19.75
CA GLY A 189 8.47 10.69 -19.52
C GLY A 189 6.96 10.75 -19.72
N LEU A 190 6.28 11.58 -18.92
CA LEU A 190 4.92 12.03 -19.23
C LEU A 190 5.00 13.40 -19.92
N PRO A 191 4.05 13.71 -20.84
CA PRO A 191 3.86 15.08 -21.31
C PRO A 191 3.69 16.00 -20.10
N SER A 192 4.25 17.21 -20.14
CA SER A 192 4.22 18.12 -18.98
C SER A 192 2.78 18.47 -18.59
N ALA A 193 2.20 17.71 -17.65
CA ALA A 193 0.93 18.00 -17.04
C ALA A 193 1.17 19.02 -15.92
N ARG A 194 0.86 20.29 -16.20
CA ARG A 194 0.79 21.31 -15.15
C ARG A 194 -0.58 21.16 -14.46
N LEU A 195 -0.64 20.33 -13.43
CA LEU A 195 -1.79 20.34 -12.51
C LEU A 195 -1.85 21.72 -11.83
N ALA A 196 -3.06 22.26 -11.69
CA ALA A 196 -3.28 23.62 -11.22
C ALA A 196 -2.58 23.86 -9.87
N ARG A 197 -1.78 24.92 -9.77
CA ARG A 197 -1.28 25.39 -8.47
C ARG A 197 -2.40 26.19 -7.81
N ASN A 198 -2.73 25.86 -6.55
CA ASN A 198 -3.54 26.75 -5.73
C ASN A 198 -2.88 28.14 -5.72
N ARG A 199 -3.66 29.15 -6.08
CA ARG A 199 -3.29 30.56 -5.90
C ARG A 199 -3.59 30.98 -4.47
#